data_AF-A0A3B0AB07-F1
#
_entry.id   AF-A0A3B0AB07-F1
#
_cell.length_a   1.000
_cell.length_b   1.000
_cell.length_c   1.000
_cell.angle_alpha   90.00
_cell.angle_beta   90.00
_cell.angle_gamma   90.00
#
_symmetry.space_group_name_H-M   'P 1'
#
loop_
_entity.id
_entity.type
_entity.pdbx_description
1 polymer ?
#
loop_
_entity_poly.entity_id
_entity_poly.type
_entity_poly.pdbx_seq_one_letter_code
_entity_poly.pdbx_strand_id
1 'polypeptide(L)'
;MPSDPTAAVRRELLVRQLETWLPGALHRSRRATLALAYAHDDAGSADAALGVVAEYADRLRGRRLTVLVLAGEAADLPARLGPVEAGLPADVAVHLVPGDPGRLPVAVKAAGAAGAPLFSYVDLSAPGPIPPASESGGGAGGPDPAVLRAAAGGRPAELLLCAGGDARAGLGAAGFPLVTEVDLVPGGGRPASRIAFGTGSDRSLEAFKDALWAVDEFAGVRYRDPADPAGRLLDIALDPEPGPLRRELLAELTRSGPRTVTELRRYALTSTVYRSSDAVRALTGLLAAGSVTRDPVAGRLGGDVVITAAVTA
;
A
#
# COMPACT_ATOMS: atom_id res chain seq x y z
N MET A 1 -0.96 -26.48 9.03
CA MET A 1 -2.16 -25.62 8.91
C MET A 1 -2.05 -24.87 7.58
N PRO A 2 -3.08 -24.81 6.73
CA PRO A 2 -2.99 -24.02 5.51
C PRO A 2 -2.80 -22.55 5.92
N SER A 3 -1.64 -21.98 5.57
CA SER A 3 -1.29 -20.59 5.82
C SER A 3 -2.40 -19.68 5.32
N ASP A 4 -2.69 -18.60 6.07
CA ASP A 4 -3.59 -17.56 5.60
C ASP A 4 -3.02 -17.00 4.27
N PRO A 5 -3.70 -17.21 3.13
CA PRO A 5 -3.18 -16.79 1.84
C PRO A 5 -3.06 -15.26 1.74
N THR A 6 -3.87 -14.52 2.51
CA THR A 6 -3.75 -13.06 2.55
C THR A 6 -2.52 -12.60 3.33
N ALA A 7 -2.05 -13.37 4.31
CA ALA A 7 -0.83 -13.08 5.04
C ALA A 7 0.42 -13.22 4.15
N ALA A 8 0.42 -14.20 3.23
CA ALA A 8 1.49 -14.34 2.25
C ALA A 8 1.56 -13.14 1.29
N VAL A 9 0.40 -12.68 0.78
CA VAL A 9 0.33 -11.47 -0.06
C VAL A 9 0.79 -10.22 0.69
N ARG A 10 0.38 -10.03 1.95
CA ARG A 10 0.81 -8.91 2.80
C ARG A 10 2.32 -8.88 3.01
N ARG A 11 2.91 -10.04 3.32
CA ARG A 11 4.36 -10.19 3.51
C ARG A 11 5.13 -9.89 2.23
N GLU A 12 4.69 -10.41 1.08
CA GLU A 12 5.30 -10.13 -0.22
C GLU A 12 5.24 -8.64 -0.57
N LEU A 13 4.09 -8.00 -0.33
CA LEU A 13 3.92 -6.57 -0.56
C LEU A 13 4.82 -5.73 0.36
N LEU A 14 4.97 -6.12 1.62
CA LEU A 14 5.91 -5.49 2.56
C LEU A 14 7.34 -5.57 2.04
N VAL A 15 7.79 -6.76 1.60
CA VAL A 15 9.14 -6.98 1.06
C VAL A 15 9.41 -6.05 -0.12
N ARG A 16 8.55 -6.05 -1.14
CA ARG A 16 8.70 -5.20 -2.34
C ARG A 16 8.67 -3.71 -2.02
N GLN A 17 7.84 -3.31 -1.06
CA GLN A 17 7.78 -1.93 -0.63
C GLN A 17 9.08 -1.52 0.07
N LEU A 18 9.67 -2.40 0.88
CA LEU A 18 10.96 -2.12 1.55
C LEU A 18 12.12 -2.06 0.56
N GLU A 19 12.16 -2.93 -0.44
CA GLU A 19 13.16 -2.89 -1.52
C GLU A 19 13.14 -1.55 -2.27
N THR A 20 11.95 -0.98 -2.46
CA THR A 20 11.77 0.34 -3.08
C THR A 20 12.10 1.48 -2.11
N TRP A 21 11.63 1.39 -0.87
CA TRP A 21 11.74 2.47 0.11
C TRP A 21 13.16 2.65 0.65
N LEU A 22 13.85 1.55 1.01
CA LEU A 22 15.16 1.59 1.70
C LEU A 22 16.20 2.40 0.93
N PRO A 23 16.45 2.17 -0.38
CA PRO A 23 17.42 2.98 -1.14
C PRO A 23 17.06 4.47 -1.15
N GLY A 24 15.78 4.79 -1.33
CA GLY A 24 15.28 6.16 -1.37
C GLY A 24 15.39 6.86 -0.02
N ALA A 25 15.08 6.17 1.08
CA ALA A 25 15.19 6.68 2.44
C ALA A 25 16.65 7.00 2.80
N LEU A 26 17.55 6.05 2.55
CA LEU A 26 18.97 6.18 2.84
C LEU A 26 19.65 7.23 1.95
N HIS A 27 19.18 7.43 0.71
CA HIS A 27 19.71 8.50 -0.13
C HIS A 27 19.33 9.91 0.40
N ARG A 28 18.13 10.06 0.98
CA ARG A 28 17.61 11.36 1.43
C ARG A 28 18.11 11.79 2.81
N SER A 29 18.44 10.83 3.69
CA SER A 29 18.78 11.11 5.08
C SER A 29 19.86 10.17 5.59
N ARG A 30 20.68 10.67 6.53
CA ARG A 30 21.64 9.84 7.28
C ARG A 30 20.99 8.94 8.32
N ARG A 31 19.70 9.13 8.60
CA ARG A 31 18.93 8.32 9.54
C ARG A 31 17.56 7.99 8.95
N ALA A 32 17.09 6.77 9.13
CA ALA A 32 15.75 6.34 8.74
C ALA A 32 15.19 5.39 9.79
N THR A 33 13.86 5.30 9.86
CA THR A 33 13.17 4.41 10.79
C THR A 33 12.20 3.51 10.04
N LEU A 34 12.31 2.20 10.28
CA LEU A 34 11.35 1.19 9.89
C LEU A 34 10.60 0.77 11.16
N ALA A 35 9.28 0.91 11.19
CA ALA A 35 8.45 0.45 12.29
C ALA A 35 7.51 -0.66 11.82
N LEU A 36 7.58 -1.82 12.45
CA LEU A 36 6.73 -2.96 12.23
C LEU A 36 5.88 -3.15 13.48
N ALA A 37 4.56 -3.09 13.35
CA ALA A 37 3.65 -3.18 14.49
C ALA A 37 2.52 -4.19 14.21
N TYR A 38 2.40 -5.19 15.07
CA TYR A 38 1.48 -6.31 14.90
C TYR A 38 0.53 -6.39 16.09
N ALA A 39 -0.78 -6.34 15.83
CA ALA A 39 -1.81 -6.60 16.84
C ALA A 39 -1.88 -8.09 17.24
N HIS A 40 -1.47 -8.97 16.33
CA HIS A 40 -1.48 -10.42 16.47
C HIS A 40 -0.14 -11.01 16.00
N ASP A 41 -0.10 -12.32 15.71
CA ASP A 41 1.07 -12.99 15.11
C ASP A 41 1.54 -12.28 13.84
N ASP A 42 2.87 -12.20 13.65
CA ASP A 42 3.48 -11.45 12.54
C ASP A 42 3.51 -12.24 11.22
N ALA A 43 3.14 -13.53 11.27
CA ALA A 43 3.15 -14.46 10.13
C ALA A 43 4.49 -14.51 9.36
N GLY A 44 5.61 -14.27 10.07
CA GLY A 44 6.95 -14.20 9.50
C GLY A 44 7.25 -12.93 8.69
N SER A 45 6.41 -11.90 8.82
CA SER A 45 6.63 -10.62 8.13
C SER A 45 7.79 -9.84 8.72
N ALA A 46 8.07 -10.00 10.03
CA ALA A 46 9.22 -9.35 10.67
C ALA A 46 10.54 -9.95 10.18
N ASP A 47 10.62 -11.28 10.09
CA ASP A 47 11.77 -12.00 9.54
C ASP A 47 12.04 -11.59 8.09
N ALA A 48 10.98 -11.55 7.26
CA ALA A 48 11.10 -11.14 5.86
C ALA A 48 11.59 -9.69 5.73
N ALA A 49 11.06 -8.77 6.54
CA ALA A 49 11.49 -7.38 6.55
C ALA A 49 12.96 -7.24 6.96
N LEU A 50 13.41 -7.96 8.00
CA LEU A 50 14.82 -7.95 8.40
C LEU A 50 15.73 -8.62 7.36
N GLY A 51 15.24 -9.62 6.63
CA GLY A 51 15.93 -10.20 5.48
C GLY A 51 16.26 -9.15 4.42
N VAL A 52 15.26 -8.33 4.03
CA VAL A 52 15.49 -7.20 3.12
C VAL A 52 16.50 -6.21 3.73
N VAL A 53 16.38 -5.87 5.02
CA VAL A 53 17.34 -4.97 5.67
C VAL A 53 18.77 -5.53 5.59
N ALA A 54 18.96 -6.83 5.82
CA ALA A 54 20.26 -7.49 5.74
C ALA A 54 20.87 -7.40 4.32
N GLU A 55 20.07 -7.60 3.28
CA GLU A 55 20.53 -7.46 1.87
C GLU A 55 21.01 -6.04 1.51
N TYR A 56 20.42 -5.03 2.14
CA TYR A 56 20.79 -3.63 1.93
C TYR A 56 21.82 -3.11 2.92
N ALA A 57 22.21 -3.91 3.92
CA ALA A 57 22.97 -3.44 5.06
C ALA A 57 24.38 -2.95 4.68
N ASP A 58 25.05 -3.61 3.73
CA ASP A 58 26.36 -3.19 3.21
C ASP A 58 26.34 -1.82 2.52
N ARG A 59 25.16 -1.33 2.15
CA ARG A 59 24.95 -0.03 1.48
C ARG A 59 24.77 1.12 2.48
N LEU A 60 24.79 0.84 3.79
CA LEU A 60 24.51 1.83 4.82
C LEU A 60 25.61 2.87 5.01
N ARG A 61 26.89 2.65 4.65
CA ARG A 61 27.99 3.65 4.56
C ARG A 61 27.85 4.89 5.47
N GLY A 62 27.72 4.71 6.79
CA GLY A 62 27.61 5.82 7.76
C GLY A 62 26.21 6.44 7.89
N ARG A 63 25.18 5.71 7.47
CA ARG A 63 23.75 6.01 7.63
C ARG A 63 23.17 5.01 8.61
N ARG A 64 22.30 5.49 9.50
CA ARG A 64 21.69 4.68 10.54
C ARG A 64 20.28 4.26 10.16
N LEU A 65 19.97 2.99 10.33
CA LEU A 65 18.61 2.47 10.23
C LEU A 65 18.17 1.98 11.61
N THR A 66 17.07 2.50 12.11
CA THR A 66 16.42 1.98 13.32
C THR A 66 15.21 1.15 12.90
N VAL A 67 15.21 -0.13 13.27
CA VAL A 67 14.08 -1.04 13.08
C VAL A 67 13.37 -1.22 14.43
N LEU A 68 12.09 -0.90 14.48
CA LEU A 68 11.24 -1.10 15.64
C LEU A 68 10.29 -2.26 15.34
N VAL A 69 10.22 -3.25 16.23
CA VAL A 69 9.27 -4.36 16.12
C VAL A 69 8.38 -4.37 17.36
N LEU A 70 7.11 -4.04 17.16
CA LEU A 70 6.08 -4.00 18.21
C LEU A 70 5.19 -5.23 18.05
N ALA A 71 5.19 -6.09 19.05
CA ALA A 71 4.32 -7.26 19.11
C ALA A 71 3.89 -7.51 20.56
N GLY A 72 2.63 -7.91 20.75
CA GLY A 72 2.02 -8.14 22.08
C GLY A 72 2.64 -9.34 22.81
N GLU A 73 2.31 -10.54 22.37
CA GLU A 73 2.83 -11.80 22.94
C GLU A 73 3.52 -12.62 21.84
N ALA A 74 4.78 -12.30 21.57
CA ALA A 74 5.61 -13.03 20.62
C ALA A 74 6.86 -13.54 21.34
N ALA A 75 6.67 -14.49 22.26
CA ALA A 75 7.74 -15.03 23.11
C ALA A 75 8.89 -15.66 22.31
N ASP A 76 8.62 -16.09 21.08
CA ASP A 76 9.55 -16.66 20.13
C ASP A 76 10.28 -15.61 19.27
N LEU A 77 9.77 -14.38 19.19
CA LEU A 77 10.26 -13.34 18.29
C LEU A 77 11.71 -12.91 18.59
N PRO A 78 12.16 -12.76 19.85
CA PRO A 78 13.57 -12.56 20.15
C PRO A 78 14.47 -13.71 19.67
N ALA A 79 14.01 -14.96 19.81
CA ALA A 79 14.78 -16.13 19.38
C ALA A 79 14.84 -16.26 17.84
N ARG A 80 13.78 -15.85 17.14
CA ARG A 80 13.70 -15.84 15.67
C ARG A 80 14.53 -14.71 15.05
N LEU A 81 14.41 -13.49 15.57
CA LEU A 81 15.07 -12.32 14.98
C LEU A 81 16.52 -12.17 15.42
N GLY A 82 16.90 -12.72 16.58
CA GLY A 82 18.26 -12.62 17.13
C GLY A 82 19.38 -13.08 16.16
N PRO A 83 19.26 -14.24 15.48
CA PRO A 83 20.24 -14.67 14.48
C PRO A 83 20.38 -13.70 13.30
N VAL A 84 19.27 -13.09 12.85
CA VAL A 84 19.30 -12.11 11.76
C VAL A 84 19.95 -10.82 12.24
N GLU A 85 19.57 -10.33 13.42
CA GLU A 85 20.13 -9.13 14.05
C GLU A 85 21.65 -9.26 14.28
N ALA A 86 22.12 -10.42 14.73
CA ALA A 86 23.55 -10.68 14.95
C ALA A 86 24.39 -10.59 13.66
N GLY A 87 23.77 -10.76 12.49
CA GLY A 87 24.42 -10.61 11.19
C GLY A 87 24.39 -9.17 10.64
N LEU A 88 23.67 -8.25 11.28
CA LEU A 88 23.53 -6.87 10.81
C LEU A 88 24.76 -6.02 11.20
N PRO A 89 25.14 -5.04 10.37
CA PRO A 89 26.18 -4.09 10.72
C PRO A 89 25.72 -3.16 11.83
N ALA A 90 26.65 -2.56 12.56
CA ALA A 90 26.39 -1.64 13.68
C ALA A 90 25.58 -0.39 13.31
N ASP A 91 25.46 -0.09 12.02
CA ASP A 91 24.62 0.99 11.48
C ASP A 91 23.11 0.64 11.49
N VAL A 92 22.73 -0.63 11.71
CA VAL A 92 21.35 -1.06 11.93
C VAL A 92 21.14 -1.37 13.40
N ALA A 93 20.14 -0.74 14.01
CA ALA A 93 19.69 -1.04 15.36
C ALA A 93 18.28 -1.64 15.30
N VAL A 94 18.11 -2.86 15.83
CA VAL A 94 16.81 -3.51 15.96
C VAL A 94 16.34 -3.38 17.41
N HIS A 95 15.10 -2.96 17.60
CA HIS A 95 14.49 -2.81 18.92
C HIS A 95 13.17 -3.55 18.97
N LEU A 96 13.13 -4.58 19.81
CA LEU A 96 11.90 -5.28 20.16
C LEU A 96 11.21 -4.51 21.27
N VAL A 97 10.00 -4.03 20.99
CA VAL A 97 9.20 -3.23 21.89
C VAL A 97 7.97 -4.04 22.28
N PRO A 98 7.89 -4.55 23.53
CA PRO A 98 6.72 -5.30 23.98
C PRO A 98 5.45 -4.46 23.91
N GLY A 99 4.40 -5.02 23.31
CA GLY A 99 3.06 -4.43 23.27
C GLY A 99 2.45 -4.32 21.87
N ASP A 100 1.17 -4.00 21.85
CA ASP A 100 0.37 -3.84 20.64
C ASP A 100 0.75 -2.56 19.84
N PRO A 101 0.19 -2.38 18.62
CA PRO A 101 0.44 -1.20 17.79
C PRO A 101 0.13 0.15 18.44
N GLY A 102 -0.67 0.20 19.51
CA GLY A 102 -0.91 1.41 20.31
C GLY A 102 0.35 1.98 20.96
N ARG A 103 1.44 1.21 21.05
CA ARG A 103 2.75 1.69 21.49
C ARG A 103 3.55 2.43 20.42
N LEU A 104 3.11 2.40 19.16
CA LEU A 104 3.82 3.02 18.03
C LEU A 104 4.18 4.49 18.30
N PRO A 105 3.28 5.37 18.82
CA PRO A 105 3.62 6.77 19.10
C PRO A 105 4.80 6.95 20.04
N VAL A 106 4.91 6.11 21.07
CA VAL A 106 6.01 6.16 22.03
C VAL A 106 7.29 5.61 21.39
N ALA A 107 7.21 4.49 20.69
CA ALA A 107 8.35 3.84 20.07
C ALA A 107 9.01 4.72 18.99
N VAL A 108 8.22 5.29 18.07
CA VAL A 108 8.76 6.17 17.01
C VAL A 108 9.32 7.47 17.57
N LYS A 109 8.72 8.00 18.66
CA LYS A 109 9.25 9.17 19.37
C LYS A 109 10.58 8.86 20.04
N ALA A 110 10.70 7.72 20.72
CA ALA A 110 11.93 7.29 21.38
C ALA A 110 13.06 7.02 20.37
N ALA A 111 12.72 6.48 19.20
CA ALA A 111 13.66 6.32 18.08
C ALA A 111 14.05 7.64 17.40
N GLY A 112 13.42 8.75 17.77
CA GLY A 112 13.64 10.06 17.17
C GLY A 112 13.21 10.13 15.71
N ALA A 113 12.25 9.30 15.25
CA ALA A 113 11.87 9.18 13.84
C ALA A 113 11.37 10.48 13.18
N ALA A 114 10.97 11.46 14.00
CA ALA A 114 10.49 12.76 13.53
C ALA A 114 11.51 13.47 12.61
N GLY A 115 11.01 13.98 11.49
CA GLY A 115 11.80 14.73 10.51
C GLY A 115 12.78 13.91 9.69
N ALA A 116 12.75 12.57 9.79
CA ALA A 116 13.52 11.64 8.97
C ALA A 116 12.57 10.69 8.21
N PRO A 117 13.04 10.01 7.15
CA PRO A 117 12.25 8.98 6.49
C PRO A 117 11.72 7.95 7.48
N LEU A 118 10.39 7.77 7.50
CA LEU A 118 9.70 6.78 8.32
C LEU A 118 8.84 5.91 7.41
N PHE A 119 9.07 4.60 7.47
CA PHE A 119 8.14 3.61 6.94
C PHE A 119 7.51 2.86 8.11
N SER A 120 6.19 2.80 8.14
CA SER A 120 5.43 2.04 9.14
C SER A 120 4.65 0.92 8.45
N TYR A 121 4.82 -0.31 8.89
CA TYR A 121 3.92 -1.43 8.60
C TYR A 121 3.09 -1.70 9.84
N VAL A 122 1.77 -1.58 9.74
CA VAL A 122 0.85 -1.79 10.86
C VAL A 122 -0.15 -2.85 10.46
N ASP A 123 -0.11 -3.99 11.14
CA ASP A 123 -1.04 -5.09 10.92
C ASP A 123 -2.03 -5.18 12.10
N LEU A 124 -3.25 -4.71 11.85
CA LEU A 124 -4.39 -4.79 12.78
C LEU A 124 -5.34 -5.93 12.41
N SER A 125 -4.99 -6.76 11.42
CA SER A 125 -5.92 -7.78 10.95
C SER A 125 -6.09 -8.86 12.02
N ALA A 126 -7.27 -8.89 12.62
CA ALA A 126 -7.69 -10.04 13.38
C ALA A 126 -8.03 -11.19 12.41
N PRO A 127 -7.78 -12.47 12.77
CA PRO A 127 -8.36 -13.59 12.05
C PRO A 127 -9.89 -13.55 12.20
N GLY A 128 -10.62 -13.11 11.18
CA GLY A 128 -12.09 -13.04 11.22
C GLY A 128 -12.73 -12.24 10.07
N PRO A 129 -14.07 -12.26 9.94
CA PRO A 129 -14.75 -11.63 8.83
C PRO A 129 -14.79 -10.12 8.80
N ILE A 130 -14.36 -9.53 7.67
CA ILE A 130 -14.70 -8.17 7.28
C ILE A 130 -16.17 -8.16 6.81
N PRO A 131 -17.06 -7.38 7.45
CA PRO A 131 -18.41 -7.20 6.96
C PRO A 131 -18.39 -6.48 5.59
N PRO A 132 -19.35 -6.76 4.69
CA PRO A 132 -19.43 -6.08 3.40
C PRO A 132 -19.52 -4.55 3.56
N ALA A 133 -19.02 -3.82 2.54
CA ALA A 133 -18.99 -2.35 2.51
C ALA A 133 -20.37 -1.68 2.73
N SER A 134 -21.46 -2.39 2.44
CA SER A 134 -22.84 -1.94 2.65
C SER A 134 -23.33 -2.05 4.10
N GLU A 135 -22.64 -2.80 4.95
CA GLU A 135 -22.99 -3.04 6.35
C GLU A 135 -21.99 -2.41 7.32
N SER A 136 -21.02 -1.64 6.82
CA SER A 136 -20.03 -0.91 7.62
C SER A 136 -20.64 0.35 8.26
N GLY A 137 -21.76 0.17 8.95
CA GLY A 137 -22.25 1.13 9.94
C GLY A 137 -21.33 1.13 11.15
N GLY A 138 -20.27 1.94 11.11
CA GLY A 138 -19.60 2.54 12.28
C GLY A 138 -19.21 1.66 13.48
N GLY A 139 -18.98 0.36 13.32
CA GLY A 139 -18.98 -0.59 14.43
C GLY A 139 -17.87 -1.66 14.43
N ALA A 140 -16.65 -1.32 14.02
CA ALA A 140 -15.43 -2.03 14.41
C ALA A 140 -14.32 -0.98 14.39
N GLY A 141 -13.73 -0.66 15.54
CA GLY A 141 -12.87 0.51 15.72
C GLY A 141 -11.81 0.60 14.62
N GLY A 142 -11.88 1.67 13.83
CA GLY A 142 -10.83 1.99 12.86
C GLY A 142 -9.47 2.11 13.56
N PRO A 143 -8.37 2.14 12.80
CA PRO A 143 -7.02 2.30 13.35
C PRO A 143 -6.97 3.49 14.33
N ASP A 144 -6.36 3.31 15.49
CA ASP A 144 -6.22 4.36 16.50
C ASP A 144 -5.62 5.63 15.85
N PRO A 145 -6.32 6.78 15.90
CA PRO A 145 -5.81 8.03 15.33
C PRO A 145 -4.42 8.42 15.85
N ALA A 146 -4.04 8.05 17.07
CA ALA A 146 -2.70 8.30 17.59
C ALA A 146 -1.63 7.50 16.84
N VAL A 147 -1.91 6.23 16.52
CA VAL A 147 -1.03 5.36 15.72
C VAL A 147 -0.85 5.93 14.31
N LEU A 148 -1.94 6.35 13.66
CA LEU A 148 -1.87 6.95 12.33
C LEU A 148 -1.05 8.25 12.31
N ARG A 149 -1.26 9.14 13.28
CA ARG A 149 -0.51 10.41 13.38
C ARG A 149 0.97 10.16 13.67
N ALA A 150 1.30 9.14 14.45
CA ALA A 150 2.68 8.76 14.70
C ALA A 150 3.39 8.29 13.41
N ALA A 151 2.72 7.45 12.61
CA ALA A 151 3.23 7.02 11.32
C ALA A 151 3.42 8.20 10.33
N ALA A 152 2.58 9.24 10.40
CA ALA A 152 2.69 10.44 9.58
C ALA A 152 3.82 11.42 10.02
N GLY A 153 4.51 11.14 11.13
CA GLY A 153 5.54 12.01 11.71
C GLY A 153 6.86 12.10 10.93
N GLY A 154 7.08 11.19 9.98
CA GLY A 154 8.29 11.15 9.15
C GLY A 154 8.35 12.20 8.04
N ARG A 155 9.53 12.38 7.46
CA ARG A 155 9.79 13.23 6.29
C ARG A 155 10.78 12.53 5.34
N PRO A 156 10.29 11.81 4.29
CA PRO A 156 8.89 11.48 4.03
C PRO A 156 8.32 10.45 5.02
N ALA A 157 6.99 10.35 5.08
CA ALA A 157 6.26 9.34 5.82
C ALA A 157 5.52 8.41 4.84
N GLU A 158 5.62 7.10 5.06
CA GLU A 158 4.91 6.06 4.34
C GLU A 158 4.33 5.06 5.34
N LEU A 159 3.06 4.67 5.14
CA LEU A 159 2.34 3.74 5.99
C LEU A 159 1.66 2.67 5.13
N LEU A 160 2.01 1.40 5.38
CA LEU A 160 1.29 0.24 4.90
C LEU A 160 0.46 -0.34 6.07
N LEU A 161 -0.86 -0.23 5.96
CA LEU A 161 -1.81 -0.63 7.00
C LEU A 161 -2.63 -1.84 6.52
N CYS A 162 -2.69 -2.89 7.33
CA CYS A 162 -3.59 -4.02 7.14
C CYS A 162 -4.71 -3.94 8.19
N ALA A 163 -5.95 -3.79 7.75
CA ALA A 163 -7.09 -3.57 8.65
C ALA A 163 -8.38 -4.20 8.10
N GLY A 164 -9.41 -4.25 8.96
CA GLY A 164 -10.71 -4.82 8.66
C GLY A 164 -11.70 -3.89 7.94
N GLY A 165 -11.36 -2.63 7.70
CA GLY A 165 -12.33 -1.63 7.25
C GLY A 165 -11.69 -0.42 6.59
N ASP A 166 -12.52 0.55 6.20
CA ASP A 166 -12.09 1.81 5.57
C ASP A 166 -11.09 2.57 6.45
N ALA A 167 -9.91 2.79 5.89
CA ALA A 167 -8.83 3.55 6.50
C ALA A 167 -8.58 4.88 5.79
N ARG A 168 -9.21 5.12 4.62
CA ARG A 168 -8.94 6.31 3.78
C ARG A 168 -9.20 7.61 4.54
N ALA A 169 -10.36 7.73 5.19
CA ALA A 169 -10.69 8.92 5.97
C ALA A 169 -9.72 9.15 7.14
N GLY A 170 -9.37 8.07 7.86
CA GLY A 170 -8.43 8.13 8.99
C GLY A 170 -7.01 8.52 8.56
N LEU A 171 -6.52 7.94 7.46
CA LEU A 171 -5.21 8.25 6.90
C LEU A 171 -5.13 9.69 6.38
N GLY A 172 -6.19 10.17 5.73
CA GLY A 172 -6.31 11.58 5.32
C GLY A 172 -6.26 12.52 6.52
N ALA A 173 -7.05 12.23 7.57
CA ALA A 173 -7.06 13.01 8.80
C ALA A 173 -5.72 12.98 9.57
N ALA A 174 -4.94 11.91 9.41
CA ALA A 174 -3.60 11.79 9.98
C ALA A 174 -2.52 12.56 9.21
N GLY A 175 -2.82 13.05 8.00
CA GLY A 175 -1.92 13.88 7.20
C GLY A 175 -1.28 13.17 6.00
N PHE A 176 -1.80 12.02 5.56
CA PHE A 176 -1.40 11.41 4.29
C PHE A 176 -2.26 11.98 3.14
N PRO A 177 -1.71 12.85 2.26
CA PRO A 177 -2.48 13.45 1.18
C PRO A 177 -2.83 12.47 0.06
N LEU A 178 -2.10 11.36 -0.04
CA LEU A 178 -2.34 10.31 -1.03
C LEU A 178 -2.61 8.99 -0.30
N VAL A 179 -3.79 8.42 -0.56
CA VAL A 179 -4.23 7.16 0.03
C VAL A 179 -4.85 6.26 -1.02
N THR A 180 -4.40 5.01 -1.06
CA THR A 180 -5.03 3.94 -1.86
C THR A 180 -5.40 2.78 -0.96
N GLU A 181 -6.45 2.07 -1.35
CA GLU A 181 -6.94 0.89 -0.63
C GLU A 181 -7.21 -0.24 -1.62
N VAL A 182 -7.07 -1.48 -1.16
CA VAL A 182 -7.41 -2.68 -1.91
C VAL A 182 -7.89 -3.75 -0.93
N ASP A 183 -8.99 -4.42 -1.27
CA ASP A 183 -9.43 -5.61 -0.56
C ASP A 183 -8.74 -6.84 -1.14
N LEU A 184 -8.10 -7.62 -0.29
CA LEU A 184 -7.64 -8.97 -0.57
C LEU A 184 -8.79 -9.94 -0.31
N VAL A 185 -9.33 -10.54 -1.36
CA VAL A 185 -10.46 -11.47 -1.30
C VAL A 185 -9.96 -12.90 -1.50
N PRO A 186 -9.79 -13.69 -0.43
CA PRO A 186 -9.41 -15.09 -0.55
C PRO A 186 -10.56 -15.94 -1.11
N GLY A 187 -10.19 -17.04 -1.78
CA GLY A 187 -11.11 -18.05 -2.26
C GLY A 187 -11.73 -18.88 -1.12
N GLY A 188 -12.77 -19.65 -1.45
CA GLY A 188 -13.38 -20.58 -0.51
C GLY A 188 -14.22 -19.92 0.60
N GLY A 189 -14.76 -18.72 0.36
CA GLY A 189 -15.65 -18.03 1.31
C GLY A 189 -14.96 -17.49 2.56
N ARG A 190 -13.61 -17.47 2.56
CA ARG A 190 -12.83 -16.82 3.61
C ARG A 190 -13.03 -15.30 3.55
N PRO A 191 -12.88 -14.63 4.69
CA PRO A 191 -13.12 -13.21 4.73
C PRO A 191 -12.04 -12.40 4.02
N ALA A 192 -12.45 -11.29 3.42
CA ALA A 192 -11.50 -10.34 2.86
C ALA A 192 -10.64 -9.72 3.96
N SER A 193 -9.46 -9.23 3.60
CA SER A 193 -8.66 -8.29 4.41
C SER A 193 -8.43 -7.01 3.61
N ARG A 194 -8.34 -5.84 4.24
CA ARG A 194 -8.04 -4.59 3.53
C ARG A 194 -6.59 -4.20 3.75
N ILE A 195 -5.94 -3.78 2.67
CA ILE A 195 -4.66 -3.09 2.68
C ILE A 195 -4.93 -1.63 2.32
N ALA A 196 -4.35 -0.72 3.09
CA ALA A 196 -4.31 0.70 2.80
C ALA A 196 -2.87 1.19 2.79
N PHE A 197 -2.53 2.04 1.82
CA PHE A 197 -1.23 2.69 1.74
C PHE A 197 -1.40 4.20 1.78
N GLY A 198 -0.74 4.85 2.75
CA GLY A 198 -0.71 6.30 2.92
C GLY A 198 0.69 6.85 2.62
N THR A 199 0.77 7.90 1.80
CA THR A 199 2.03 8.56 1.48
C THR A 199 1.85 10.04 1.15
N GLY A 200 2.96 10.79 1.19
CA GLY A 200 3.06 12.15 0.68
C GLY A 200 3.67 12.27 -0.72
N SER A 201 3.91 11.14 -1.41
CA SER A 201 4.74 11.08 -2.63
C SER A 201 4.03 10.31 -3.74
N ASP A 202 3.75 10.98 -4.87
CA ASP A 202 3.17 10.34 -6.07
C ASP A 202 4.05 9.16 -6.54
N ARG A 203 5.39 9.32 -6.45
CA ARG A 203 6.34 8.25 -6.81
C ARG A 203 6.19 7.02 -5.90
N SER A 204 5.98 7.24 -4.60
CA SER A 204 5.83 6.15 -3.65
C SER A 204 4.49 5.44 -3.84
N LEU A 205 3.44 6.20 -4.20
CA LEU A 205 2.14 5.64 -4.56
C LEU A 205 2.22 4.80 -5.85
N GLU A 206 2.90 5.29 -6.87
CA GLU A 206 3.12 4.52 -8.12
C GLU A 206 3.89 3.23 -7.81
N ALA A 207 5.00 3.33 -7.06
CA ALA A 207 5.79 2.15 -6.67
C ALA A 207 4.99 1.13 -5.86
N PHE A 208 4.12 1.59 -4.96
CA PHE A 208 3.22 0.71 -4.22
C PHE A 208 2.27 -0.04 -5.15
N LYS A 209 1.67 0.63 -6.15
CA LYS A 209 0.78 -0.02 -7.12
C LYS A 209 1.53 -0.92 -8.10
N ASP A 210 2.76 -0.57 -8.44
CA ASP A 210 3.65 -1.44 -9.19
C ASP A 210 3.88 -2.74 -8.42
N ALA A 211 4.26 -2.64 -7.14
CA ALA A 211 4.44 -3.77 -6.25
C ALA A 211 3.16 -4.59 -6.07
N LEU A 212 2.01 -3.94 -5.87
CA LEU A 212 0.70 -4.59 -5.70
C LEU A 212 0.39 -5.55 -6.85
N TRP A 213 0.51 -5.07 -8.09
CA TRP A 213 0.21 -5.87 -9.27
C TRP A 213 1.36 -6.79 -9.70
N ALA A 214 2.54 -6.64 -9.12
CA ALA A 214 3.69 -7.50 -9.39
C ALA A 214 3.83 -8.65 -8.37
N VAL A 215 2.98 -8.72 -7.35
CA VAL A 215 2.84 -9.91 -6.50
C VAL A 215 2.55 -11.10 -7.41
N ASP A 216 3.36 -12.15 -7.30
CA ASP A 216 3.16 -13.37 -8.10
C ASP A 216 1.75 -13.91 -7.89
N GLU A 217 1.14 -14.43 -8.95
CA GLU A 217 -0.22 -14.97 -8.93
C GLU A 217 -0.38 -15.96 -7.77
N PHE A 218 -0.94 -15.49 -6.67
CA PHE A 218 -1.10 -16.29 -5.47
C PHE A 218 -2.40 -17.07 -5.62
N ALA A 219 -2.28 -18.40 -5.80
CA ALA A 219 -3.42 -19.28 -6.02
C ALA A 219 -4.50 -19.07 -4.95
N GLY A 220 -5.57 -18.38 -5.33
CA GLY A 220 -6.75 -18.18 -4.48
C GLY A 220 -6.89 -16.84 -3.77
N VAL A 221 -6.16 -15.78 -4.11
CA VAL A 221 -6.49 -14.40 -3.66
C VAL A 221 -6.78 -13.51 -4.87
N ARG A 222 -7.86 -12.74 -4.81
CA ARG A 222 -8.24 -11.74 -5.82
C ARG A 222 -8.30 -10.35 -5.19
N TYR A 223 -8.08 -9.32 -5.99
CA TYR A 223 -8.26 -7.94 -5.54
C TYR A 223 -9.70 -7.49 -5.75
N ARG A 224 -10.16 -6.58 -4.89
CA ARG A 224 -11.37 -5.79 -5.12
C ARG A 224 -11.05 -4.35 -4.79
N ASP A 225 -11.44 -3.45 -5.68
CA ASP A 225 -11.37 -2.01 -5.43
C ASP A 225 -12.52 -1.62 -4.49
N PRO A 226 -12.25 -1.09 -3.28
CA PRO A 226 -13.29 -0.62 -2.37
C PRO A 226 -14.15 0.51 -2.95
N ALA A 227 -13.63 1.23 -3.95
CA ALA A 227 -14.35 2.30 -4.63
C ALA A 227 -15.21 1.81 -5.80
N ASP A 228 -15.06 0.57 -6.29
CA ASP A 228 -15.93 0.03 -7.34
C ASP A 228 -17.28 -0.37 -6.72
N PRO A 229 -18.38 0.35 -7.03
CA PRO A 229 -19.70 0.03 -6.48
C PRO A 229 -20.21 -1.34 -6.94
N ALA A 230 -19.69 -1.89 -8.04
CA ALA A 230 -20.03 -3.23 -8.48
C ALA A 230 -19.21 -4.33 -7.76
N GLY A 231 -18.23 -3.95 -6.94
CA GLY A 231 -17.45 -4.85 -6.09
C GLY A 231 -16.74 -5.96 -6.86
N ARG A 232 -16.28 -5.68 -8.09
CA ARG A 232 -15.73 -6.71 -8.98
C ARG A 232 -14.42 -7.27 -8.44
N LEU A 233 -14.25 -8.58 -8.63
CA LEU A 233 -13.01 -9.26 -8.32
C LEU A 233 -12.06 -9.18 -9.51
N LEU A 234 -10.80 -8.90 -9.23
CA LEU A 234 -9.71 -8.76 -10.17
C LEU A 234 -8.67 -9.84 -9.86
N ASP A 235 -8.27 -10.59 -10.88
CA ASP A 235 -7.17 -11.54 -10.74
C ASP A 235 -5.85 -10.76 -10.60
N ILE A 236 -4.97 -11.23 -9.70
CA ILE A 236 -3.65 -10.62 -9.48
C ILE A 236 -2.78 -10.97 -10.69
N ALA A 237 -2.46 -9.96 -11.51
CA ALA A 237 -1.66 -10.14 -12.71
C ALA A 237 -0.80 -8.90 -12.97
N LEU A 238 0.40 -9.11 -13.51
CA LEU A 238 1.32 -8.04 -13.89
C LEU A 238 0.67 -7.04 -14.86
N ASP A 239 -0.17 -7.55 -15.77
CA ASP A 239 -0.98 -6.78 -16.70
C ASP A 239 -2.47 -6.93 -16.35
N PRO A 240 -3.03 -6.04 -15.51
CA PRO A 240 -4.41 -6.16 -15.08
C PRO A 240 -5.39 -5.93 -16.23
N GLU A 241 -6.54 -6.61 -16.18
CA GLU A 241 -7.60 -6.47 -17.17
C GLU A 241 -8.04 -5.00 -17.29
N PRO A 242 -8.01 -4.39 -18.49
CA PRO A 242 -8.34 -2.98 -18.65
C PRO A 242 -9.84 -2.67 -18.58
N GLY A 243 -10.71 -3.69 -18.67
CA GLY A 243 -12.17 -3.53 -18.74
C GLY A 243 -12.77 -2.70 -17.59
N PRO A 244 -12.47 -3.00 -16.31
CA PRO A 244 -12.90 -2.19 -15.18
C PRO A 244 -12.38 -0.75 -15.24
N LEU A 245 -11.08 -0.55 -15.51
CA LEU A 245 -10.53 0.80 -15.64
C LEU A 245 -11.18 1.61 -16.77
N ARG A 246 -11.53 0.99 -17.90
CA ARG A 246 -12.24 1.67 -18.99
C ARG A 246 -13.58 2.25 -18.54
N ARG A 247 -14.33 1.52 -17.72
CA ARG A 247 -15.60 1.98 -17.17
C ARG A 247 -15.41 3.15 -16.21
N GLU A 248 -14.43 3.04 -15.32
CA GLU A 248 -14.09 4.11 -14.37
C GLU A 248 -13.65 5.40 -15.09
N LEU A 249 -12.81 5.29 -16.11
CA LEU A 249 -12.37 6.46 -16.90
C LEU A 249 -13.53 7.10 -17.68
N LEU A 250 -14.44 6.29 -18.24
CA LEU A 250 -15.61 6.81 -18.93
C LEU A 250 -16.59 7.49 -17.96
N ALA A 251 -16.78 6.91 -16.77
CA ALA A 251 -17.58 7.51 -15.71
C ALA A 251 -16.99 8.84 -15.25
N GLU A 252 -15.65 8.91 -15.09
CA GLU A 252 -14.96 10.15 -14.75
C GLU A 252 -15.13 11.22 -15.83
N LEU A 253 -14.96 10.88 -17.10
CA LEU A 253 -15.18 11.82 -18.21
C LEU A 253 -16.63 12.30 -18.29
N THR A 254 -17.58 11.42 -18.00
CA THR A 254 -19.02 11.79 -17.96
C THR A 254 -19.32 12.74 -16.82
N ARG A 255 -18.70 12.50 -15.65
CA ARG A 255 -18.89 13.30 -14.44
C ARG A 255 -18.21 14.68 -14.51
N SER A 256 -16.99 14.72 -15.04
CA SER A 256 -16.11 15.88 -14.97
C SER A 256 -15.94 16.63 -16.30
N GLY A 257 -16.45 16.08 -17.41
CA GLY A 257 -16.23 16.61 -18.75
C GLY A 257 -14.86 16.23 -19.34
N PRO A 258 -14.42 16.93 -20.40
CA PRO A 258 -13.14 16.67 -21.06
C PRO A 258 -11.95 16.76 -20.09
N ARG A 259 -11.00 15.83 -20.22
CA ARG A 259 -9.80 15.74 -19.38
C ARG A 259 -8.57 15.40 -20.21
N THR A 260 -7.43 15.90 -19.80
CA THR A 260 -6.14 15.51 -20.39
C THR A 260 -5.78 14.06 -20.02
N VAL A 261 -4.96 13.40 -20.83
CA VAL A 261 -4.39 12.08 -20.50
C VAL A 261 -3.63 12.14 -19.17
N THR A 262 -2.96 13.24 -18.84
CA THR A 262 -2.28 13.41 -17.55
C THR A 262 -3.26 13.36 -16.37
N GLU A 263 -4.40 14.06 -16.47
CA GLU A 263 -5.44 14.02 -15.44
C GLU A 263 -6.06 12.62 -15.30
N LEU A 264 -6.26 11.91 -16.41
CA LEU A 264 -6.82 10.56 -16.38
C LEU A 264 -5.83 9.52 -15.83
N ARG A 265 -4.53 9.67 -16.11
CA ARG A 265 -3.47 8.89 -15.45
C ARG A 265 -3.46 9.14 -13.95
N ARG A 266 -3.55 10.41 -13.54
CA ARG A 266 -3.65 10.79 -12.13
C ARG A 266 -4.89 10.18 -11.49
N TYR A 267 -6.04 10.23 -12.16
CA TYR A 267 -7.28 9.61 -11.67
C TYR A 267 -7.10 8.09 -11.45
N ALA A 268 -6.52 7.38 -12.43
CA ALA A 268 -6.21 5.96 -12.26
C ALA A 268 -5.34 5.72 -11.00
N LEU A 269 -4.27 6.51 -10.86
CA LEU A 269 -3.35 6.44 -9.73
C LEU A 269 -3.97 6.80 -8.38
N THR A 270 -4.86 7.79 -8.29
CA THR A 270 -5.34 8.29 -6.98
C THR A 270 -6.73 7.78 -6.59
N SER A 271 -7.51 7.32 -7.55
CA SER A 271 -8.95 7.04 -7.35
C SER A 271 -9.36 5.60 -7.63
N THR A 272 -8.46 4.77 -8.17
CA THR A 272 -8.71 3.34 -8.46
C THR A 272 -7.58 2.48 -7.90
N VAL A 273 -7.65 1.16 -8.04
CA VAL A 273 -6.52 0.24 -7.77
C VAL A 273 -5.44 0.20 -8.87
N TYR A 274 -5.65 0.84 -10.02
CA TYR A 274 -4.77 0.75 -11.19
C TYR A 274 -3.58 1.72 -11.16
N ARG A 275 -2.53 1.44 -11.94
CA ARG A 275 -1.35 2.30 -12.09
C ARG A 275 -1.63 3.44 -13.06
N SER A 276 -0.76 4.47 -13.06
CA SER A 276 -0.83 5.54 -14.07
C SER A 276 -0.64 4.97 -15.48
N SER A 277 0.25 3.98 -15.62
CA SER A 277 0.60 3.33 -16.89
C SER A 277 -0.58 2.57 -17.53
N ASP A 278 -1.46 1.98 -16.71
CA ASP A 278 -2.63 1.21 -17.18
C ASP A 278 -3.65 2.08 -17.93
N ALA A 279 -3.73 3.38 -17.59
CA ALA A 279 -4.69 4.31 -18.19
C ALA A 279 -4.55 4.39 -19.71
N VAL A 280 -3.33 4.32 -20.25
CA VAL A 280 -3.10 4.41 -21.71
C VAL A 280 -3.71 3.21 -22.44
N ARG A 281 -3.56 2.01 -21.88
CA ARG A 281 -4.13 0.77 -22.44
C ARG A 281 -5.66 0.80 -22.37
N ALA A 282 -6.22 1.32 -21.28
CA ALA A 282 -7.65 1.52 -21.14
C ALA A 282 -8.18 2.54 -22.18
N LEU A 283 -7.57 3.72 -22.28
CA LEU A 283 -7.95 4.78 -23.22
C LEU A 283 -7.85 4.35 -24.68
N THR A 284 -6.81 3.60 -25.03
CA THR A 284 -6.67 3.04 -26.39
C THR A 284 -7.85 2.15 -26.74
N GLY A 285 -8.32 1.34 -25.79
CA GLY A 285 -9.51 0.51 -26.00
C GLY A 285 -10.81 1.32 -26.10
N LEU A 286 -10.96 2.40 -25.33
CA LEU A 286 -12.12 3.29 -25.43
C LEU A 286 -12.17 4.04 -26.76
N LEU A 287 -11.02 4.51 -27.25
CA LEU A 287 -10.89 5.15 -28.57
C LEU A 287 -11.22 4.18 -29.70
N ALA A 288 -10.71 2.94 -29.63
CA ALA A 288 -11.01 1.90 -30.61
C ALA A 288 -12.50 1.53 -30.63
N ALA A 289 -13.17 1.57 -29.48
CA ALA A 289 -14.61 1.33 -29.35
C ALA A 289 -15.48 2.55 -29.73
N GLY A 290 -14.88 3.71 -30.02
CA GLY A 290 -15.61 4.95 -30.30
C GLY A 290 -16.35 5.54 -29.09
N SER A 291 -16.07 5.06 -27.87
CA SER A 291 -16.73 5.54 -26.64
C SER A 291 -16.18 6.88 -26.16
N VAL A 292 -15.00 7.27 -26.63
CA VAL A 292 -14.37 8.57 -26.38
C VAL A 292 -13.76 9.11 -27.66
N THR A 293 -13.60 10.43 -27.73
CA THR A 293 -12.84 11.13 -28.77
C THR A 293 -11.61 11.79 -28.16
N ARG A 294 -10.69 12.27 -29.02
CA ARG A 294 -9.47 12.95 -28.57
C ARG A 294 -9.13 14.16 -29.42
N ASP A 295 -8.40 15.09 -28.80
CA ASP A 295 -7.79 16.25 -29.45
C ASP A 295 -6.31 16.36 -29.02
N PRO A 296 -5.34 16.32 -29.95
CA PRO A 296 -5.49 16.13 -31.40
C PRO A 296 -5.97 14.73 -31.80
N VAL A 297 -6.64 14.64 -32.95
CA VAL A 297 -7.25 13.41 -33.50
C VAL A 297 -6.20 12.33 -33.82
N ALA A 298 -4.96 12.73 -34.12
CA ALA A 298 -3.86 11.86 -34.52
C ALA A 298 -2.65 11.99 -33.56
N GLY A 299 -1.73 11.02 -33.61
CA GLY A 299 -0.49 11.03 -32.81
C GLY A 299 -0.52 10.11 -31.59
N ARG A 300 0.52 10.19 -30.75
CA ARG A 300 0.62 9.43 -29.50
C ARG A 300 -0.31 10.02 -28.43
N LEU A 301 -0.74 9.21 -27.46
CA LEU A 301 -1.44 9.69 -26.27
C LEU A 301 -0.45 10.36 -25.30
N GLY A 302 -0.01 11.56 -25.69
CA GLY A 302 0.77 12.48 -24.87
C GLY A 302 -0.04 13.02 -23.70
N GLY A 303 0.63 13.63 -22.72
CA GLY A 303 -0.01 14.06 -21.48
C GLY A 303 -1.02 15.21 -21.65
N ASP A 304 -0.85 16.02 -22.69
CA ASP A 304 -1.66 17.19 -23.05
C ASP A 304 -2.86 16.85 -23.94
N VAL A 305 -2.91 15.63 -24.49
CA VAL A 305 -4.04 15.17 -25.31
C VAL A 305 -5.31 15.19 -24.47
N VAL A 306 -6.32 15.89 -24.95
CA VAL A 306 -7.63 15.97 -24.31
C VAL A 306 -8.50 14.82 -24.79
N ILE A 307 -9.14 14.12 -23.85
CA ILE A 307 -10.10 13.05 -24.08
C ILE A 307 -11.48 13.53 -23.66
N THR A 308 -12.47 13.23 -24.49
CA THR A 308 -13.87 13.60 -24.25
C THR A 308 -14.75 12.37 -24.41
N ALA A 309 -15.72 12.18 -23.49
CA ALA A 309 -16.71 11.13 -23.65
C ALA A 309 -17.53 11.37 -24.93
N ALA A 310 -17.79 10.33 -25.71
CA ALA A 310 -18.71 10.45 -26.84
C ALA A 310 -20.11 10.73 -26.30
N VAL A 311 -20.83 11.66 -26.94
CA VAL A 311 -22.25 11.87 -26.65
C VAL A 311 -22.97 10.62 -27.13
N THR A 312 -23.47 9.80 -26.22
CA THR A 312 -24.45 8.75 -26.56
C THR A 312 -25.66 9.44 -27.18
N ALA A 313 -25.85 9.23 -28.48
CA ALA A 313 -27.02 9.70 -29.22
C ALA A 313 -28.27 8.92 -28.82
#